data_AF-A0AAI9UK94-F1
#
_entry.id   AF-A0AAI9UK94-F1
#
_cell.length_a   1.000
_cell.length_b   1.000
_cell.length_c   1.000
_cell.angle_alpha   90.00
_cell.angle_beta   90.00
_cell.angle_gamma   90.00
#
_symmetry.space_group_name_H-M   'P 1'
#
loop_
_entity.id
_entity.type
_entity.pdbx_description
1 polymer ?
#
loop_
_entity_poly.entity_id
_entity_poly.type
_entity_poly.pdbx_seq_one_letter_code
_entity_poly.pdbx_strand_id
1 'polypeptide(L)' 'TIYNIYFHPLSRYPGPRLWAASRLPWNIVNLQGNLAWKIRELHEKYGSVVRIAPDELSYTSSAAWKKIYG' A
#
# COMPACT_ATOMS: atom_id res chain seq x y z
N THR A 1 9.32 -2.28 10.49
CA THR A 1 9.84 -1.79 11.80
C THR A 1 9.06 -0.55 12.24
N ILE A 2 9.10 -0.16 13.52
CA ILE A 2 8.46 1.07 14.06
C ILE A 2 8.85 2.31 13.22
N TYR A 3 10.10 2.40 12.79
CA TYR A 3 10.58 3.43 11.87
C TYR A 3 9.74 3.56 10.59
N ASN A 4 9.40 2.43 9.96
CA ASN A 4 8.64 2.42 8.71
C ASN A 4 7.21 2.95 8.87
N ILE A 5 6.65 2.80 10.07
CA ILE A 5 5.28 3.24 10.38
C ILE A 5 5.24 4.73 10.66
N TYR A 6 6.19 5.26 11.44
CA TYR A 6 6.09 6.62 11.98
C TYR A 6 7.06 7.63 11.36
N PHE A 7 8.26 7.22 10.94
CA PHE A 7 9.32 8.14 10.54
C PHE A 7 9.65 8.06 9.04
N HIS A 8 9.18 7.02 8.35
CA HIS A 8 9.39 6.88 6.93
C HIS A 8 8.64 7.98 6.15
N PRO A 9 9.20 8.53 5.07
CA PRO A 9 8.55 9.59 4.27
C PRO A 9 7.16 9.18 3.73
N LEU A 10 6.94 7.88 3.54
CA LEU A 10 5.66 7.30 3.11
C LEU A 10 4.69 6.97 4.27
N SER A 11 5.01 7.31 5.51
CA SER A 11 4.12 7.16 6.68
C SER A 11 2.84 8.00 6.58
N ARG A 12 2.89 9.10 5.81
CA ARG A 12 1.75 10.00 5.56
C ARG A 12 0.61 9.34 4.76
N TYR A 13 0.87 8.21 4.10
CA TYR A 13 -0.11 7.53 3.26
C TYR A 13 -0.93 6.51 4.07
N PRO A 14 -2.24 6.43 3.85
CA PRO A 14 -3.11 5.54 4.60
C PRO A 14 -2.85 4.08 4.21
N GLY A 15 -3.04 3.15 5.17
CA GLY A 15 -2.92 1.73 4.93
C GLY A 15 -2.74 0.91 6.22
N PRO A 16 -2.76 -0.43 6.13
CA PRO A 16 -2.58 -1.29 7.27
C PRO A 16 -1.16 -1.16 7.86
N ARG A 17 -1.06 -0.96 9.17
CA ARG A 17 0.24 -0.81 9.86
C ARG A 17 1.18 -2.00 9.64
N LEU A 18 0.66 -3.22 9.56
CA LEU A 18 1.45 -4.42 9.30
C LEU A 18 2.10 -4.39 7.90
N TRP A 19 1.37 -3.92 6.89
CA TRP A 19 1.85 -3.81 5.51
C TRP A 19 2.83 -2.64 5.37
N ALA A 20 2.61 -1.55 6.09
CA ALA A 20 3.58 -0.45 6.19
C ALA A 20 4.85 -0.86 6.96
N ALA A 21 4.77 -1.82 7.88
CA ALA A 21 5.88 -2.26 8.70
C ALA A 21 6.79 -3.27 8.00
N SER A 22 6.22 -4.21 7.24
CA SER A 22 6.95 -5.29 6.57
C SER A 22 6.26 -5.77 5.29
N ARG A 23 7.03 -6.39 4.39
CA ARG A 23 6.51 -7.07 3.18
C ARG A 23 5.90 -8.45 3.46
N LEU A 24 5.91 -8.93 4.70
CA LEU A 24 5.41 -10.26 5.04
C LEU A 24 3.93 -10.45 4.69
N PRO A 25 3.00 -9.53 5.04
CA PRO A 25 1.59 -9.69 4.70
C PRO A 25 1.36 -9.73 3.18
N TRP A 26 2.12 -8.92 2.43
CA TRP A 26 2.07 -8.90 0.98
C TRP A 26 2.48 -10.26 0.40
N ASN A 27 3.60 -10.83 0.85
CA ASN A 27 4.08 -12.14 0.39
C ASN A 27 3.10 -13.27 0.73
N ILE A 28 2.50 -13.25 1.93
CA ILE A 28 1.52 -14.25 2.34
C ILE A 28 0.30 -14.21 1.43
N VAL A 29 -0.27 -13.02 1.21
CA VAL A 29 -1.47 -12.87 0.38
C VAL A 29 -1.16 -13.13 -1.10
N ASN A 30 0.05 -12.81 -1.56
CA ASN A 30 0.51 -13.15 -2.90
C ASN A 30 0.63 -14.67 -3.09
N LEU A 31 1.22 -15.38 -2.13
CA LEU A 31 1.31 -16.84 -2.16
C LEU A 31 -0.06 -17.52 -2.12
N GLN A 32 -1.05 -16.89 -1.47
CA GLN A 32 -2.45 -17.33 -1.48
C GLN A 32 -3.19 -17.02 -2.79
N GLY A 33 -2.58 -16.30 -3.74
CA GLY A 33 -3.21 -15.90 -5.01
C GLY A 33 -4.27 -14.81 -4.86
N ASN A 34 -4.39 -14.19 -3.69
CA ASN A 34 -5.48 -13.25 -3.37
C ASN A 34 -5.03 -11.78 -3.35
N LEU A 35 -3.85 -11.47 -3.89
CA LEU A 35 -3.25 -10.15 -3.82
C LEU A 35 -4.13 -9.07 -4.46
N ALA A 36 -4.65 -9.31 -5.66
CA ALA A 36 -5.51 -8.35 -6.37
C ALA A 36 -6.79 -8.03 -5.58
N TRP A 37 -7.44 -9.08 -5.04
CA TRP A 37 -8.64 -8.92 -4.22
C TRP A 37 -8.36 -8.14 -2.94
N LYS A 38 -7.22 -8.43 -2.29
CA LYS A 38 -6.85 -7.74 -1.06
C LYS A 38 -6.50 -6.28 -1.31
N ILE A 39 -5.77 -5.98 -2.38
CA ILE A 39 -5.47 -4.60 -2.77
C ILE A 39 -6.77 -3.82 -3.06
N ARG A 40 -7.75 -4.45 -3.73
CA ARG A 40 -9.07 -3.85 -3.94
C ARG A 40 -9.77 -3.51 -2.62
N GLU A 41 -9.84 -4.46 -1.68
CA GLU A 41 -10.44 -4.25 -0.35
C GLU A 41 -9.73 -3.11 0.41
N LEU A 42 -8.40 -3.05 0.29
CA LEU A 42 -7.61 -1.98 0.88
C LEU A 42 -7.95 -0.61 0.26
N HIS A 43 -8.11 -0.53 -1.06
CA HIS A 43 -8.53 0.69 -1.73
C HIS A 43 -9.96 1.11 -1.38
N GLU A 44 -10.88 0.15 -1.21
CA GLU A 44 -12.24 0.43 -0.74
C GLU A 44 -12.24 1.02 0.69
N LYS A 45 -11.31 0.57 1.54
CA LYS A 45 -11.23 1.02 2.94
C LYS A 45 -10.45 2.32 3.15
N TYR A 46 -9.33 2.48 2.45
CA TYR A 46 -8.37 3.59 2.69
C TYR A 46 -8.37 4.65 1.59
N GLY A 47 -9.06 4.40 0.46
CA GLY A 47 -9.23 5.34 -0.64
C GLY A 47 -8.32 5.06 -1.84
N SER A 48 -8.14 6.09 -2.68
CA SER A 48 -7.49 5.96 -3.99
C SER A 48 -5.97 5.75 -3.94
N VAL A 49 -5.35 5.94 -2.77
CA VAL A 49 -3.91 5.74 -2.54
C VAL A 49 -3.75 4.94 -1.26
N VAL A 50 -3.07 3.79 -1.34
CA VAL A 50 -2.85 2.93 -0.18
C VAL A 50 -1.43 2.42 -0.13
N ARG A 51 -0.86 2.39 1.07
CA ARG A 51 0.44 1.78 1.32
C ARG A 51 0.34 0.26 1.46
N ILE A 52 0.91 -0.45 0.49
CA ILE A 52 0.88 -1.92 0.40
C ILE A 52 2.23 -2.56 0.75
N ALA A 53 3.30 -1.78 0.92
CA ALA A 53 4.55 -2.22 1.51
C ALA A 53 5.27 -1.05 2.18
N PRO A 54 6.39 -1.26 2.91
CA PRO A 54 7.16 -0.18 3.49
C PRO A 54 7.59 0.89 2.46
N ASP A 55 7.90 0.47 1.25
CA ASP A 55 8.46 1.26 0.15
C ASP A 55 7.52 1.30 -1.07
N GLU A 56 6.28 0.82 -0.93
CA GLU A 56 5.37 0.63 -2.06
C GLU A 56 3.98 1.20 -1.80
N LEU A 57 3.50 1.98 -2.76
CA LEU A 57 2.17 2.58 -2.77
C LEU A 57 1.40 2.08 -3.97
N SER A 58 0.15 1.71 -3.74
CA SER A 58 -0.81 1.38 -4.79
C SER A 58 -1.72 2.58 -5.04
N TYR A 59 -2.01 2.84 -6.31
CA TYR A 59 -2.83 3.96 -6.77
C TYR A 59 -3.92 3.44 -7.71
N THR A 60 -5.16 3.92 -7.54
CA THR A 60 -6.28 3.59 -8.44
C THR A 60 -6.80 4.77 -9.23
N SER A 61 -6.37 6.01 -8.93
CA SER A 61 -6.85 7.20 -9.64
C SER A 61 -6.07 7.49 -10.93
N SER A 62 -6.77 7.89 -11.99
CA SER A 62 -6.18 8.39 -13.24
C SER A 62 -5.36 9.67 -13.06
N ALA A 63 -5.67 10.48 -12.04
CA ALA A 63 -4.91 11.69 -11.70
C ALA A 63 -3.48 11.38 -11.24
N ALA A 64 -3.26 10.22 -10.60
CA ALA A 64 -1.92 9.78 -10.22
C ALA A 64 -1.06 9.45 -11.45
N TRP A 65 -1.67 8.89 -12.50
CA TRP A 65 -0.99 8.56 -13.76
C TRP A 65 -0.30 9.79 -14.37
N LYS A 66 -1.04 10.89 -14.51
CA LYS A 66 -0.51 12.18 -15.02
C LYS A 66 0.60 12.79 -14.15
N LYS A 67 0.61 12.53 -12.85
CA LYS A 67 1.62 13.10 -11.94
C LYS A 67 2.90 12.27 -11.88
N ILE A 68 2.80 10.96 -12.10
CA ILE A 68 3.94 10.02 -12.06
C ILE A 68 4.67 9.99 -13.40
N TYR A 69 3.94 10.13 -14.51
CA TYR A 69 4.48 9.98 -15.86
C TYR A 69 4.24 11.19 -16.78
N GLY A 70 3.73 12.29 -16.23
CA GLY A 70 3.56 13.54 -16.97
C GLY A 70 4.87 14.17 -17.37
#